data_AF-A0A397E565-F1
#
_entry.id   AF-A0A397E565-F1
#
_cell.length_a   1.000
_cell.length_b   1.000
_cell.length_c   1.000
_cell.angle_alpha   90.00
_cell.angle_beta   90.00
_cell.angle_gamma   90.00
#
_symmetry.space_group_name_H-M   'P 1'
#
loop_
_entity.id
_entity.type
_entity.pdbx_description
1 polymer ?
#
loop_
_entity_poly.entity_id
_entity_poly.type
_entity_poly.pdbx_seq_one_letter_code
_entity_poly.pdbx_strand_id
1 'polypeptide(L)'
;MVESKVTGKKKKGGVWLNPDTVVCRVTCSNGETFNFRSCIRGALIEINELLTPALLTTKPFTQGYIAIVRPKPVEIVEIQASLLPQQDYSELRHLTAASFR
;
A
#
# COMPACT_ATOMS: atom_id res chain seq x y z
N MET A 1 -0.71 -2.99 15.07
CA MET A 1 -1.18 -1.94 14.13
C MET A 1 -0.13 -0.86 14.15
N VAL A 2 0.32 -0.37 12.99
CA VAL A 2 1.18 0.82 12.94
C VAL A 2 0.27 2.01 13.24
N GLU A 3 0.23 2.41 14.50
CA GLU A 3 -0.57 3.53 14.95
C GLU A 3 0.22 4.82 14.77
N SER A 4 -0.02 5.51 13.66
CA SER A 4 0.63 6.79 13.36
C SER A 4 -0.27 7.95 13.72
N LYS A 5 -0.61 8.10 15.01
CA LYS A 5 -1.14 9.37 15.54
C LYS A 5 0.04 10.25 15.96
N VAL A 6 0.80 10.75 14.99
CA VAL A 6 1.92 11.68 15.25
C VAL A 6 1.38 13.11 15.39
N THR A 7 0.90 13.42 16.59
CA THR A 7 0.57 14.81 16.98
C THR A 7 1.79 15.44 17.66
N GLY A 8 2.34 16.49 17.04
CA GLY A 8 3.43 17.30 17.59
C GLY A 8 4.43 17.77 16.52
N LYS A 9 4.62 19.10 16.40
CA LYS A 9 5.54 19.76 15.45
C LYS A 9 6.98 19.21 15.44
N LYS A 10 7.44 18.57 16.53
CA LYS A 10 8.78 17.99 16.72
C LYS A 10 8.87 16.46 16.65
N LYS A 11 7.75 15.74 16.40
CA LYS A 11 7.72 14.28 16.17
C LYS A 11 7.47 13.93 14.70
N LYS A 12 7.81 14.82 13.77
CA LYS A 12 7.91 14.55 12.32
C LYS A 12 9.14 13.65 12.02
N GLY A 13 9.23 12.48 12.66
CA GLY A 13 10.15 11.42 12.27
C GLY A 13 9.38 10.47 11.36
N GLY A 14 9.58 10.58 10.04
CA GLY A 14 8.83 9.76 9.08
C GLY A 14 8.93 8.28 9.41
N VAL A 15 7.80 7.59 9.47
CA VAL A 15 7.77 6.15 9.70
C VAL A 15 8.50 5.49 8.52
N TRP A 16 9.55 4.74 8.82
CA TRP A 16 10.28 3.99 7.80
C TRP A 16 9.62 2.62 7.63
N LEU A 17 9.20 2.31 6.41
CA LEU A 17 8.62 1.03 6.04
C LEU A 17 9.68 0.13 5.41
N ASN A 18 9.60 -1.17 5.72
CA ASN A 18 10.28 -2.24 5.00
C ASN A 18 9.25 -3.00 4.14
N PRO A 19 9.67 -3.74 3.10
CA PRO A 19 8.76 -4.45 2.18
C PRO A 19 7.68 -5.30 2.88
N ASP A 20 8.07 -5.97 3.94
CA ASP A 20 7.28 -6.91 4.74
C ASP A 20 6.44 -6.22 5.83
N THR A 21 6.58 -4.91 6.01
CA THR A 21 5.79 -4.12 6.98
C THR A 21 4.32 -4.13 6.61
N VAL A 22 3.46 -4.53 7.55
CA VAL A 22 2.00 -4.51 7.37
C VAL A 22 1.49 -3.08 7.58
N VAL A 23 0.91 -2.51 6.53
CA VAL A 23 0.39 -1.14 6.49
C VAL A 23 -1.09 -1.09 6.85
N CYS A 24 -1.86 -2.07 6.36
CA CYS A 24 -3.30 -2.15 6.62
C CYS A 24 -3.74 -3.60 6.82
N ARG A 25 -4.78 -3.80 7.62
CA ARG A 25 -5.42 -5.09 7.83
C ARG A 25 -6.90 -4.96 7.48
N VAL A 26 -7.33 -5.72 6.48
CA VAL A 26 -8.72 -5.71 6.01
C VAL A 26 -9.40 -6.97 6.50
N THR A 27 -10.53 -6.81 7.16
CA THR A 27 -11.39 -7.93 7.59
C THR A 27 -12.62 -7.94 6.68
N CYS A 28 -12.84 -9.05 6.01
CA CYS A 28 -13.97 -9.28 5.14
C CYS A 28 -15.21 -9.66 5.97
N SER A 29 -16.40 -9.54 5.38
CA SER A 29 -17.68 -9.87 6.03
C SER A 29 -17.80 -11.36 6.40
N ASN A 30 -17.04 -12.24 5.72
CA ASN A 30 -16.92 -13.66 6.03
C ASN A 30 -15.99 -13.95 7.23
N GLY A 31 -15.40 -12.92 7.85
CA GLY A 31 -14.46 -13.04 8.97
C GLY A 31 -13.00 -13.25 8.57
N GLU A 32 -12.71 -13.44 7.28
CA GLU A 32 -11.33 -13.58 6.80
C GLU A 32 -10.58 -12.25 6.90
N THR A 33 -9.30 -12.33 7.24
CA THR A 33 -8.47 -11.15 7.47
C THR A 33 -7.22 -11.17 6.59
N PHE A 34 -7.01 -10.09 5.85
CA PHE A 34 -5.89 -9.92 4.92
C PHE A 34 -4.96 -8.80 5.39
N ASN A 35 -3.65 -9.06 5.38
CA ASN A 35 -2.63 -8.06 5.70
C ASN A 35 -2.04 -7.47 4.42
N PHE A 36 -2.21 -6.18 4.22
CA PHE A 36 -1.60 -5.42 3.14
C PHE A 36 -0.21 -4.96 3.57
N ARG A 37 0.80 -5.34 2.79
CA ARG A 37 2.21 -5.02 3.07
C ARG A 37 2.69 -3.86 2.21
N SER A 38 3.76 -3.21 2.64
CA SER A 38 4.37 -2.08 1.92
C SER A 38 4.92 -2.48 0.55
N CYS A 39 5.45 -3.70 0.42
CA CYS A 39 6.17 -4.24 -0.75
C CYS A 39 7.46 -3.50 -1.12
N ILE A 40 7.64 -2.26 -0.65
CA ILE A 40 8.81 -1.43 -0.88
C ILE A 40 9.35 -0.87 0.44
N ARG A 41 10.62 -0.49 0.43
CA ARG A 41 11.26 0.24 1.52
C ARG A 41 11.15 1.75 1.28
N GLY A 42 10.84 2.53 2.31
CA GLY A 42 10.79 3.98 2.19
C GLY A 42 10.14 4.71 3.35
N ALA A 43 10.17 6.04 3.31
CA ALA A 43 9.50 6.88 4.30
C ALA A 43 8.01 6.99 3.97
N LEU A 44 7.14 6.63 4.92
CA LEU A 44 5.71 6.88 4.84
C LEU A 44 5.46 8.39 4.83
N ILE A 45 4.75 8.86 3.80
CA ILE A 45 4.36 10.25 3.62
C ILE A 45 2.92 10.48 4.09
N GLU A 46 2.02 9.58 3.68
CA GLU A 46 0.59 9.75 3.90
C GLU A 46 -0.09 8.38 4.04
N ILE A 47 -1.11 8.32 4.91
CA ILE A 47 -2.09 7.23 4.97
C ILE A 47 -3.43 7.86 4.57
N ASN A 48 -4.22 7.16 3.77
CA ASN A 48 -5.55 7.64 3.39
C ASN A 48 -6.52 7.56 4.57
N GLU A 49 -6.74 8.69 5.26
CA GLU A 49 -7.68 8.79 6.39
C GLU A 49 -9.15 8.65 5.95
N LEU A 50 -9.44 8.83 4.66
CA LEU A 50 -10.79 8.70 4.09
C LEU A 50 -11.06 7.29 3.54
N LEU A 51 -10.13 6.35 3.73
CA LEU A 51 -10.26 4.99 3.21
C LEU A 51 -11.46 4.28 3.85
N THR A 52 -12.39 3.85 3.02
CA THR A 52 -13.51 3.00 3.42
C THR A 52 -13.40 1.64 2.73
N PRO A 53 -14.00 0.57 3.28
CA PRO A 53 -14.02 -0.74 2.63
C PRO A 53 -14.58 -0.70 1.20
N ALA A 54 -15.52 0.20 0.92
CA ALA A 54 -16.10 0.38 -0.41
C ALA A 54 -15.09 0.97 -1.42
N LEU A 55 -14.17 1.84 -1.00
CA LEU A 55 -13.18 2.42 -1.89
C LEU A 55 -12.13 1.40 -2.35
N LEU A 56 -11.81 0.42 -1.50
CA LEU A 56 -10.91 -0.69 -1.84
C LEU A 56 -11.43 -1.55 -3.00
N THR A 57 -12.75 -1.63 -3.18
CA THR A 57 -13.39 -2.44 -4.22
C THR A 57 -13.83 -1.62 -5.42
N THR A 58 -14.32 -0.39 -5.21
CA THR A 58 -14.87 0.45 -6.28
C THR A 58 -13.84 1.32 -6.97
N LYS A 59 -12.80 1.77 -6.27
CA LYS A 59 -11.80 2.70 -6.79
C LYS A 59 -10.37 2.36 -6.31
N PRO A 60 -9.90 1.11 -6.45
CA PRO A 60 -8.62 0.67 -5.90
C PRO A 60 -7.41 1.45 -6.43
N PHE A 61 -7.47 1.93 -7.67
CA PHE A 61 -6.35 2.65 -8.33
C PHE A 61 -6.40 4.17 -8.19
N THR A 62 -7.44 4.71 -7.53
CA THR A 62 -7.61 6.16 -7.37
C THR A 62 -7.85 6.53 -5.90
N GLN A 63 -9.11 6.69 -5.50
CA GLN A 63 -9.48 7.14 -4.15
C GLN A 63 -9.27 6.05 -3.08
N GLY A 64 -9.13 4.79 -3.47
CA GLY A 64 -8.89 3.64 -2.59
C GLY A 64 -7.42 3.36 -2.28
N TYR A 65 -6.50 4.29 -2.55
CA TYR A 65 -5.10 4.12 -2.17
C TYR A 65 -4.97 3.97 -0.64
N ILE A 66 -3.98 3.20 -0.18
CA ILE A 66 -3.77 2.92 1.24
C ILE A 66 -2.74 3.89 1.84
N ALA A 67 -1.59 4.03 1.18
CA ALA A 67 -0.49 4.85 1.65
C ALA A 67 0.34 5.39 0.49
N ILE A 68 0.97 6.54 0.71
CA ILE A 68 2.00 7.12 -0.16
C ILE A 68 3.35 6.97 0.52
N VAL A 69 4.28 6.32 -0.16
CA VAL A 69 5.62 6.00 0.36
C VAL A 69 6.67 6.62 -0.53
N ARG A 70 7.72 7.19 0.09
CA ARG A 70 8.86 7.79 -0.59
C ARG A 70 10.12 6.92 -0.39
N PRO A 71 10.52 6.13 -1.40
CA PRO A 71 11.80 5.44 -1.40
C PRO A 71 12.99 6.40 -1.40
N LYS A 72 14.19 5.90 -1.08
CA LYS A 72 15.42 6.66 -1.36
C LYS A 72 15.68 6.64 -2.87
N PRO A 73 16.09 7.76 -3.48
CA PRO A 73 16.41 7.79 -4.90
C PRO A 73 17.39 6.70 -5.36
N VAL A 74 18.39 6.40 -4.53
CA VAL A 74 19.41 5.37 -4.81
C VAL A 74 18.87 3.93 -4.79
N GLU A 75 17.75 3.68 -4.12
CA GLU A 75 17.13 2.35 -4.00
C GLU A 75 16.02 2.14 -5.07
N ILE A 76 15.61 3.18 -5.82
CA ILE A 76 14.46 3.12 -6.74
C ILE A 76 14.65 2.04 -7.81
N VAL A 77 15.84 1.95 -8.41
CA VAL A 77 16.10 1.00 -9.51
C VAL A 77 15.98 -0.44 -9.03
N GLU A 78 16.57 -0.75 -7.86
CA GLU A 78 16.48 -2.08 -7.25
C GLU A 78 15.04 -2.42 -6.85
N ILE A 79 14.32 -1.46 -6.25
CA ILE A 79 12.91 -1.62 -5.89
C ILE A 79 12.09 -1.93 -7.15
N GLN A 80 12.22 -1.14 -8.21
CA GLN A 80 11.48 -1.36 -9.46
C GLN A 80 11.78 -2.73 -10.09
N ALA A 81 13.03 -3.17 -10.05
CA ALA A 81 13.42 -4.50 -10.56
C ALA A 81 12.85 -5.66 -9.72
N SER A 82 12.58 -5.44 -8.44
CA SER A 82 11.96 -6.45 -7.56
C SER A 82 10.44 -6.59 -7.72
N LEU A 83 9.79 -5.59 -8.34
CA LEU A 83 8.34 -5.55 -8.50
C LEU A 83 7.90 -6.29 -9.76
N LEU A 84 6.72 -6.91 -9.69
CA LEU A 84 6.13 -7.60 -10.82
C LEU A 84 5.49 -6.58 -11.79
N PRO A 85 5.81 -6.64 -13.10
CA PRO A 85 5.11 -5.85 -14.11
C PRO A 85 3.61 -6.14 -14.13
N GLN A 86 2.82 -5.13 -14.54
CA GLN A 86 1.36 -5.22 -14.60
C GLN A 86 0.87 -6.40 -15.45
N GLN A 87 1.52 -6.66 -16.58
CA GLN A 87 1.16 -7.76 -17.48
C GLN A 87 1.34 -9.11 -16.77
N ASP A 88 2.54 -9.37 -16.24
CA ASP A 88 2.87 -10.61 -15.54
C ASP A 88 1.97 -10.84 -14.32
N TYR A 89 1.63 -9.78 -13.57
CA TYR A 89 0.68 -9.87 -12.46
C TYR A 89 -0.73 -10.25 -12.94
N SER A 90 -1.17 -9.68 -14.07
CA SER A 90 -2.47 -9.99 -14.65
C SER A 90 -2.55 -11.45 -15.11
N GLU A 91 -1.48 -11.95 -15.74
CA GLU A 91 -1.38 -13.34 -16.19
C GLU A 91 -1.36 -14.31 -15.00
N LEU A 92 -0.52 -14.05 -13.99
CA LEU A 92 -0.40 -14.87 -12.77
C LEU A 92 -1.73 -14.99 -12.02
N ARG A 93 -2.55 -13.94 -12.04
CA ARG A 93 -3.82 -13.86 -11.31
C ARG A 93 -5.04 -14.09 -12.20
N HIS A 94 -4.83 -14.42 -13.48
CA HIS A 94 -5.87 -14.60 -14.50
C HIS A 94 -6.85 -13.40 -14.55
N LEU A 95 -6.33 -12.19 -14.40
CA LEU A 95 -7.10 -10.96 -14.41
C LEU A 95 -7.32 -10.47 -15.83
N THR A 96 -8.54 -10.03 -16.12
CA THR A 96 -8.89 -9.38 -17.39
C THR A 96 -8.82 -7.86 -17.24
N ALA A 97 -8.78 -7.13 -18.36
CA ALA A 97 -8.76 -5.66 -18.36
C ALA A 97 -9.95 -5.01 -17.61
N ALA A 98 -11.08 -5.73 -17.47
CA ALA A 98 -12.22 -5.28 -16.67
C ALA A 98 -11.95 -5.24 -15.16
N SER A 99 -10.91 -5.94 -14.70
CA SER A 99 -10.52 -6.03 -13.28
C SER A 99 -9.77 -4.80 -12.77
N PHE A 100 -9.37 -3.90 -13.68
CA PHE A 100 -8.56 -2.71 -13.38
C PHE A 100 -9.35 -1.39 -13.56
N ARG A 101 -10.67 -1.46 -13.61
CA ARG A 101 -11.57 -0.30 -13.76
C ARG A 101 -11.78 0.45 -12.45
#